data_AF-A0A962QXF4-F1
#
_entry.id   AF-A0A962QXF4-F1
#
_cell.length_a   1.000
_cell.length_b   1.000
_cell.length_c   1.000
_cell.angle_alpha   90.00
_cell.angle_beta   90.00
_cell.angle_gamma   90.00
#
_symmetry.space_group_name_H-M   'P 1'
#
loop_
_entity.id
_entity.type
_entity.pdbx_description
1 polymer ?
#
loop_
_entity_poly.entity_id
_entity_poly.type
_entity_poly.pdbx_seq_one_letter_code
_entity_poly.pdbx_strand_id
1 'polypeptide(L)' 'AAVTELAALRLQVSASADEKCERCWHRRPEVGQLEAHPTLCSRCVENVFGDGEQRRYA' A
#
# COMPACT_ATOMS: atom_id res chain seq x y z
N ALA A 1 8.87 16.23 -17.13
CA ALA A 1 8.61 14.89 -17.70
C ALA A 1 9.93 14.33 -18.21
N ALA A 2 10.28 13.10 -17.84
CA ALA A 2 11.48 12.45 -18.37
C ALA A 2 11.23 11.94 -19.79
N VAL A 3 12.25 11.98 -20.65
CA VAL A 3 12.18 11.43 -22.01
C VAL A 3 12.39 9.92 -21.94
N THR A 4 11.53 9.15 -22.60
CA THR A 4 11.60 7.67 -22.66
C THR A 4 11.80 7.21 -24.11
N GLU A 5 12.28 5.99 -24.30
CA GLU A 5 12.51 5.40 -25.65
C GLU A 5 11.22 5.14 -26.43
N LEU A 6 10.06 5.17 -25.75
CA LEU A 6 8.75 5.07 -26.36
C LEU A 6 8.26 6.45 -26.78
N ALA A 7 8.19 6.68 -28.10
CA ALA A 7 7.60 7.88 -28.67
C ALA A 7 6.16 8.06 -28.15
N ALA A 8 5.81 9.30 -27.76
CA ALA A 8 4.51 9.69 -27.21
C ALA A 8 4.13 9.13 -25.82
N LEU A 9 4.98 8.34 -25.14
CA LEU A 9 4.72 7.94 -23.76
C LEU A 9 4.92 9.15 -22.82
N ARG A 10 3.91 9.44 -21.99
CA ARG A 10 3.97 10.45 -20.92
C ARG A 10 3.75 9.78 -19.58
N LEU A 11 4.58 10.13 -18.60
CA LEU A 11 4.51 9.60 -17.24
C LEU A 11 4.41 10.77 -16.25
N GLN A 12 3.52 10.62 -15.28
CA GLN A 12 3.43 11.50 -14.12
C GLN A 12 3.54 10.65 -12.85
N VAL A 13 4.42 11.07 -11.95
CA VAL A 13 4.62 10.41 -10.65
C VAL A 13 4.34 11.45 -9.58
N SER A 14 3.55 11.06 -8.58
CA SER A 14 3.24 11.89 -7.41
C SER A 14 3.28 11.03 -6.16
N ALA A 15 3.65 11.65 -5.03
CA ALA A 15 3.58 10.97 -3.74
C ALA A 15 2.12 10.73 -3.37
N SER A 16 1.80 9.52 -2.86
CA SER A 16 0.49 9.26 -2.28
C SER A 16 0.29 10.11 -1.02
N ALA A 17 -0.93 10.61 -0.86
CA ALA A 17 -1.36 11.37 0.32
C ALA A 17 -1.75 10.46 1.50
N ASP A 18 -1.81 9.14 1.28
CA ASP A 18 -2.22 8.20 2.32
C ASP A 18 -1.06 7.89 3.28
N GLU A 19 -1.43 7.50 4.50
CA GLU A 19 -0.48 7.13 5.53
C GLU A 19 0.18 5.77 5.23
N LYS A 20 1.45 5.65 5.65
CA LYS A 20 2.25 4.44 5.45
C LYS A 20 1.92 3.41 6.54
N CYS A 21 1.52 2.21 6.14
CA CYS A 21 1.44 1.06 7.05
C CYS A 21 2.84 0.65 7.54
N GLU A 22 3.03 0.53 8.85
CA GLU A 22 4.36 0.20 9.42
C GLU A 22 4.83 -1.23 9.09
N ARG A 23 3.91 -2.15 8.79
CA ARG A 23 4.24 -3.56 8.51
C ARG A 23 4.57 -3.84 7.05
N CYS A 24 3.73 -3.38 6.11
CA CYS A 24 3.92 -3.67 4.67
C CYS A 24 4.48 -2.50 3.87
N TRP A 25 4.63 -1.33 4.49
CA TRP A 25 5.10 -0.08 3.87
C TRP A 25 4.26 0.45 2.71
N HIS A 26 3.12 -0.17 2.41
CA HIS A 26 2.15 0.39 1.49
C HIS A 26 1.47 1.60 2.13
N ARG A 27 1.25 2.64 1.30
CA ARG A 27 0.40 3.78 1.65
C ARG A 27 -1.04 3.42 1.35
N ARG A 28 -1.92 3.55 2.34
CA ARG A 28 -3.28 3.00 2.29
C ARG A 28 -4.25 3.92 3.03
N PRO A 29 -5.42 4.23 2.46
CA PRO A 29 -6.36 5.17 3.07
C PRO A 29 -6.90 4.67 4.43
N GLU A 30 -6.92 3.35 4.65
CA GLU A 30 -7.40 2.74 5.88
C GLU A 30 -6.41 2.81 7.06
N VAL A 31 -5.16 3.23 6.85
CA VAL A 31 -4.19 3.39 7.96
C VAL A 31 -4.65 4.54 8.85
N GLY A 32 -4.70 4.31 10.17
CA GLY A 32 -5.26 5.26 11.14
C GLY A 32 -6.73 5.02 11.50
N GLN A 33 -7.45 4.17 10.75
CA GLN A 33 -8.90 3.96 10.96
C GLN A 33 -9.23 2.81 11.92
N LEU A 34 -8.27 1.92 12.22
CA LEU A 34 -8.47 0.77 13.08
C LEU A 34 -8.00 1.09 14.50
N GLU A 35 -8.94 1.31 15.43
CA GLU A 35 -8.62 1.75 16.81
C GLU A 35 -7.61 0.83 17.52
N ALA A 36 -7.74 -0.49 17.37
CA ALA A 36 -6.82 -1.46 17.97
C ALA A 36 -5.43 -1.46 17.31
N HIS A 37 -5.32 -1.01 16.06
CA HIS A 37 -4.11 -1.07 15.24
C HIS A 37 -3.95 0.18 14.38
N PRO A 38 -3.75 1.37 14.99
CA PRO A 38 -3.83 2.65 14.28
C PRO A 38 -2.72 2.83 13.23
N THR A 39 -1.60 2.12 13.34
CA THR A 39 -0.48 2.22 12.37
C THR A 39 -0.51 1.14 11.28
N LEU A 40 -1.51 0.27 11.28
CA LEU A 40 -1.62 -0.86 10.35
C LEU A 40 -2.80 -0.68 9.38
N CYS A 41 -2.64 -1.21 8.16
CA CYS A 41 -3.77 -1.36 7.24
C CYS A 41 -4.56 -2.65 7.54
N SER A 42 -5.82 -2.70 7.10
CA SER A 42 -6.73 -3.84 7.31
C SER A 42 -6.15 -5.17 6.84
N ARG A 43 -5.49 -5.20 5.67
CA ARG A 43 -4.77 -6.39 5.19
C ARG A 43 -3.71 -6.87 6.18
N CYS A 44 -2.96 -5.95 6.77
CA CYS A 44 -1.92 -6.31 7.72
C CYS A 44 -2.50 -6.82 9.03
N VAL A 45 -3.65 -6.29 9.46
CA VAL A 45 -4.39 -6.80 10.63
C VAL A 45 -4.88 -8.21 10.36
N GLU A 46 -5.54 -8.46 9.23
CA GLU A 46 -6.00 -9.82 8.83
C GLU A 46 -4.83 -10.81 8.81
N ASN A 47 -3.70 -10.42 8.22
CA ASN A 47 -2.50 -11.25 8.12
C ASN A 47 -1.75 -11.48 9.47
N VAL A 48 -2.08 -10.79 10.55
CA VAL A 48 -1.42 -10.96 11.87
C VAL A 48 -2.38 -11.54 12.91
N PHE A 49 -3.64 -11.13 12.86
CA PHE A 49 -4.63 -11.43 13.89
C PHE A 49 -5.84 -12.22 13.36
N GLY A 50 -6.02 -12.29 12.04
CA GLY A 50 -7.06 -13.08 11.38
C GLY A 50 -6.52 -14.38 10.77
N ASP A 51 -7.23 -14.89 9.78
CA ASP A 51 -6.87 -16.12 9.06
C ASP A 51 -5.73 -15.89 8.04
N GLY A 52 -5.50 -14.62 7.72
CA GLY A 52 -4.48 -14.18 6.78
C GLY A 52 -4.82 -14.45 5.31
N GLU A 53 -4.03 -13.84 4.42
CA GLU A 53 -4.27 -13.93 2.99
C GLU A 53 -3.75 -15.27 2.41
N GLN A 54 -4.58 -15.93 1.61
CA GLN A 54 -4.16 -17.11 0.86
C GLN A 54 -3.23 -16.71 -0.29
N ARG A 55 -1.93 -17.00 -0.15
CA ARG A 55 -0.94 -16.76 -1.21
C ARG A 55 -0.72 -18.04 -2.00
N ARG A 56 -1.03 -18.01 -3.30
CA ARG A 56 -0.88 -19.18 -4.19
C ARG A 56 0.53 -19.32 -4.76
N TYR A 57 1.30 -18.22 -4.81
CA TYR A 57 2.62 -18.15 -5.41
C TYR A 57 3.51 -17.20 -4.59
N ALA A 58 4.84 -17.40 -4.65
CA ALA A 58 5.86 -16.59 -3.99
C ALA A 58 6.85 -16.03 -5.02
#